data_AF-A0A5N3UMQ9-F1
#
_entry.id   AF-A0A5N3UMQ9-F1
#
_cell.length_a   1.000
_cell.length_b   1.000
_cell.length_c   1.000
_cell.angle_alpha   90.00
_cell.angle_beta   90.00
_cell.angle_gamma   90.00
#
_symmetry.space_group_name_H-M   'P 1'
#
loop_
_entity.id
_entity.type
_entity.pdbx_description
1 polymer ?
#
loop_
_entity_poly.entity_id
_entity_poly.type
_entity_poly.pdbx_seq_one_letter_code
_entity_poly.pdbx_strand_id
1 'polypeptide(L)'
;NYYPMVQSAFIQSRRSRLVLLSEQAHGVSSQGNGQVEVMLHRRLVNNDPAKIIADLTLNDTSVVHPVFWLLLGSRNLTSGLRQRSGLALQHRPVVMLREMSETARRGSGSRQQEAVTLPPSIHLQILSIPGWKYSSNHTEHLRTLQKGATCQPGTQPITGQRGSPQSHPGSFRSCFFQGLLLEPQEPLLEPTCNWAQA
;
A
#
# COMPACT_ATOMS: atom_id res chain seq x y z
N ASN A 1 4.19 -31.91 0.79
CA ASN A 1 3.06 -31.16 1.40
C ASN A 1 3.25 -29.65 1.35
N TYR A 2 3.63 -29.08 0.21
CA TYR A 2 3.78 -27.62 0.07
C TYR A 2 2.48 -26.99 -0.45
N TYR A 3 2.12 -25.84 0.10
CA TYR A 3 0.92 -25.08 -0.27
C TYR A 3 1.29 -23.63 -0.62
N PRO A 4 0.50 -22.96 -1.48
CA PRO A 4 0.70 -21.55 -1.77
C PRO A 4 0.34 -20.69 -0.56
N MET A 5 1.27 -19.84 -0.12
CA MET A 5 1.04 -18.76 0.82
C MET A 5 1.07 -17.43 0.05
N VAL A 6 -0.09 -16.80 -0.14
CA VAL A 6 -0.19 -15.52 -0.89
C VAL A 6 0.04 -14.31 0.01
N GLN A 7 -0.39 -14.39 1.27
CA GLN A 7 -0.27 -13.29 2.24
C GLN A 7 0.13 -13.79 3.63
N SER A 8 -0.43 -14.92 4.06
CA SER A 8 -0.18 -15.42 5.40
C SER A 8 -0.32 -16.94 5.51
N ALA A 9 0.42 -17.52 6.44
CA ALA A 9 0.25 -18.88 6.93
C ALA A 9 0.34 -18.87 8.46
N PHE A 10 -0.26 -19.86 9.13
CA PHE A 10 -0.12 -19.96 10.58
C PHE A 10 -0.14 -21.41 11.06
N ILE A 11 0.52 -21.63 12.19
CA ILE A 11 0.39 -22.84 12.99
C ILE A 11 -0.13 -22.45 14.37
N GLN A 12 -0.89 -23.32 15.01
CA GLN A 12 -1.46 -23.03 16.32
C GLN A 12 -1.54 -24.26 17.22
N SER A 13 -1.44 -23.99 18.52
CA SER A 13 -1.79 -24.91 19.60
C SER A 13 -3.10 -24.46 20.24
N ARG A 14 -3.47 -25.08 21.37
CA ARG A 14 -4.59 -24.62 22.21
C ARG A 14 -4.34 -23.25 22.86
N ARG A 15 -3.07 -22.85 23.05
CA ARG A 15 -2.70 -21.65 23.81
C ARG A 15 -2.14 -20.53 22.94
N SER A 16 -1.45 -20.89 21.86
CA SER A 16 -0.65 -19.96 21.07
C SER A 16 -0.83 -20.18 19.58
N ARG A 17 -0.58 -19.12 18.81
CA ARG A 17 -0.51 -19.14 17.35
C ARG A 17 0.72 -18.37 16.90
N LEU A 18 1.46 -18.96 15.98
CA LEU A 18 2.48 -18.29 15.18
C LEU A 18 1.89 -18.00 13.81
N VAL A 19 1.83 -16.72 13.44
CA VAL A 19 1.41 -16.25 12.11
C VAL A 19 2.63 -15.73 11.38
N LEU A 20 2.82 -16.21 10.16
CA LEU A 20 3.76 -15.66 9.20
C LEU A 20 2.97 -14.81 8.20
N LEU A 21 3.41 -13.57 8.00
CA LEU A 21 2.95 -12.68 6.95
C LEU A 21 4.06 -12.49 5.93
N SER A 22 3.71 -12.36 4.65
CA SER A 22 4.66 -12.03 3.59
C SER A 22 4.10 -10.97 2.65
N GLU A 23 5.00 -10.17 2.10
CA GLU A 23 4.71 -9.21 1.03
C GLU A 23 4.48 -9.93 -0.31
N GLN A 24 5.03 -11.13 -0.49
CA GLN A 24 5.04 -11.88 -1.75
C GLN A 24 4.51 -13.30 -1.57
N ALA A 25 4.14 -13.94 -2.68
CA ALA A 25 3.70 -15.32 -2.65
C ALA A 25 4.88 -16.29 -2.47
N HIS A 26 4.76 -17.24 -1.54
CA HIS A 26 5.76 -18.27 -1.30
C HIS A 26 5.13 -19.66 -1.21
N GLY A 27 5.96 -20.70 -1.40
CA GLY A 27 5.60 -22.06 -1.00
C GLY A 27 5.84 -22.24 0.50
N VAL A 28 4.82 -22.69 1.24
CA VAL A 28 4.91 -22.95 2.68
C VAL A 28 4.58 -24.40 3.01
N SER A 29 5.16 -24.94 4.07
CA SER A 29 4.80 -26.25 4.60
C SER A 29 4.97 -26.36 6.11
N SER A 30 4.46 -27.45 6.66
CA SER A 30 4.67 -27.92 8.02
C SER A 30 4.93 -29.43 7.95
N GLN A 31 6.20 -29.83 7.99
CA GLN A 31 6.57 -31.26 7.93
C GLN A 31 6.51 -31.96 9.29
N GLY A 32 6.34 -31.19 10.37
CA GLY A 32 6.28 -31.70 11.73
C GLY A 32 5.50 -30.76 12.67
N ASN A 33 5.02 -31.32 13.78
CA ASN A 33 4.28 -30.57 14.78
C ASN A 33 5.11 -29.40 15.32
N GLY A 34 4.54 -28.19 15.25
CA GLY A 34 5.21 -26.97 15.72
C GLY A 34 6.22 -26.37 14.75
N GLN A 35 6.36 -26.94 13.53
CA GLN A 35 7.29 -26.44 12.52
C GLN A 35 6.55 -25.72 11.39
N VAL A 36 7.19 -24.70 10.83
CA VAL A 36 6.79 -24.05 9.58
C VAL A 36 8.04 -23.79 8.75
N GLU A 37 8.00 -24.12 7.46
CA GLU A 37 9.08 -23.87 6.51
C GLU A 37 8.55 -23.10 5.31
N VAL A 38 9.38 -22.22 4.75
CA VAL A 38 9.03 -21.35 3.63
C VAL A 38 10.12 -21.45 2.59
N MET A 39 9.73 -21.73 1.36
CA MET A 39 10.65 -21.70 0.22
C MET A 39 10.86 -20.24 -0.20
N LEU A 40 12.07 -19.75 0.03
CA LEU A 40 12.45 -18.36 -0.24
C LEU A 40 12.84 -18.14 -1.70
N HIS A 41 13.64 -19.05 -2.24
CA HIS A 41 14.15 -19.05 -3.61
C HIS A 41 14.45 -20.48 -4.05
N ARG A 42 14.45 -20.75 -5.35
CA ARG A 42 14.94 -22.03 -5.88
C ARG A 42 15.69 -21.81 -7.18
N ARG A 43 16.80 -22.53 -7.33
CA ARG A 43 17.59 -22.58 -8.57
C ARG A 43 17.70 -24.04 -9.01
N LEU A 44 17.27 -24.32 -10.24
CA LEU A 44 17.28 -25.64 -10.86
C LEU A 44 18.02 -25.55 -12.19
N VAL A 45 19.20 -26.17 -12.25
CA VAL A 45 19.99 -26.31 -13.48
C VAL A 45 19.78 -27.72 -14.01
N ASN A 46 19.26 -27.84 -15.23
CA ASN A 46 19.08 -29.11 -15.91
C ASN A 46 20.11 -29.23 -17.03
N ASN A 47 20.73 -30.40 -17.13
CA ASN A 47 21.60 -30.76 -18.26
C ASN A 47 20.90 -31.70 -19.26
N ASP A 48 19.65 -32.08 -18.97
CA ASP A 48 18.83 -32.96 -19.80
C ASP A 48 18.07 -32.13 -20.85
N PRO A 49 18.30 -32.35 -22.15
CA PRO A 49 17.64 -31.62 -23.23
C PRO A 49 16.11 -31.66 -23.14
N ALA A 50 15.51 -32.77 -22.71
CA ALA A 50 14.06 -32.90 -22.61
C ALA A 50 13.47 -31.97 -21.54
N LYS A 51 14.16 -31.81 -20.41
CA LYS A 51 13.75 -30.90 -19.31
C LYS A 51 13.97 -29.43 -19.64
N ILE A 52 14.97 -29.14 -20.48
CA ILE A 52 15.20 -27.80 -21.01
C ILE A 52 14.06 -27.41 -21.95
N ILE A 53 13.67 -28.30 -22.88
CA ILE A 53 12.56 -28.05 -23.82
C ILE A 53 11.22 -27.88 -23.10
N ALA A 54 11.01 -28.59 -21.99
CA ALA A 54 9.79 -28.50 -21.19
C ALA A 54 9.74 -27.29 -20.22
N ASP A 55 10.70 -26.35 -20.30
CA ASP A 55 10.80 -25.18 -19.43
C ASP A 55 10.83 -25.52 -17.93
N LEU A 56 11.43 -26.66 -17.60
CA LEU A 56 11.62 -27.11 -16.20
C LEU A 56 12.93 -26.59 -15.60
N THR A 57 13.62 -25.70 -16.31
CA THR A 57 14.88 -25.07 -15.87
C THR A 57 14.57 -23.73 -15.23
N LEU A 58 15.08 -23.49 -14.03
CA LEU A 58 14.96 -22.22 -13.34
C LEU A 58 16.33 -21.78 -12.86
N ASN A 59 17.11 -21.17 -13.76
CA ASN A 59 18.49 -20.75 -13.49
C ASN A 59 18.57 -19.27 -13.10
N ASP A 60 17.71 -18.82 -12.19
CA ASP A 60 17.77 -17.46 -11.67
C ASP A 60 18.90 -17.32 -10.64
N THR A 61 19.82 -16.38 -10.93
CA THR A 61 21.01 -16.08 -10.11
C THR A 61 20.86 -14.81 -9.30
N SER A 62 19.73 -14.14 -9.41
CA SER A 62 19.43 -12.89 -8.71
C SER A 62 19.35 -13.12 -7.20
N VAL A 63 19.74 -12.11 -6.42
CA VAL A 63 19.54 -12.10 -4.97
C VAL A 63 18.13 -11.59 -4.67
N VAL A 64 17.34 -12.39 -3.97
CA VAL A 64 15.99 -12.02 -3.52
C VAL A 64 16.00 -11.54 -2.06
N HIS A 65 15.14 -10.57 -1.75
CA HIS A 65 15.03 -9.96 -0.42
C HIS A 65 13.59 -10.07 0.12
N PRO A 66 13.13 -11.28 0.50
CA PRO A 66 11.76 -11.45 0.96
C PRO A 66 11.57 -10.83 2.36
N VAL A 67 10.47 -10.11 2.55
CA VAL A 67 10.10 -9.50 3.84
C VAL A 67 9.01 -10.33 4.49
N PHE A 68 9.27 -10.79 5.72
CA PHE A 68 8.31 -11.51 6.54
C PHE A 68 8.07 -10.81 7.86
N TRP A 69 6.83 -10.77 8.31
CA TRP A 69 6.49 -10.38 9.68
C TRP A 69 5.96 -11.60 10.44
N LEU A 70 6.46 -11.79 11.66
CA LEU A 70 6.07 -12.90 12.52
C LEU A 70 5.25 -12.37 13.69
N LEU A 71 4.06 -12.92 13.88
CA LEU A 71 3.19 -12.58 15.00
C LEU A 71 3.02 -13.83 15.88
N LEU A 72 3.44 -13.75 17.14
CA LEU A 72 3.29 -14.82 18.10
C LEU A 72 2.40 -14.36 19.26
N GLY A 73 1.37 -15.13 19.59
CA GLY A 73 0.49 -14.80 20.72
C GLY A 73 -0.77 -15.65 20.77
N SER A 74 -1.76 -15.21 21.54
CA SER A 74 -3.06 -15.89 21.59
C SER A 74 -3.79 -15.79 20.25
N ARG A 75 -4.74 -16.71 20.01
CA ARG A 75 -5.57 -16.69 18.79
C ARG A 75 -6.29 -15.35 18.60
N ASN A 76 -6.80 -14.76 19.68
CA ASN A 76 -7.58 -13.52 19.62
C ASN A 76 -6.68 -12.34 19.24
N LEU A 77 -5.53 -12.20 19.91
CA LEU A 77 -4.57 -11.13 19.63
C LEU A 77 -4.06 -11.21 18.18
N THR A 78 -3.59 -12.39 17.77
CA THR A 78 -2.98 -12.58 16.45
C THR A 78 -3.99 -12.47 15.31
N SER A 79 -5.29 -12.70 15.54
CA SER A 79 -6.30 -12.56 14.48
C SER A 79 -6.51 -11.09 14.07
N GLY A 80 -6.59 -10.17 15.04
CA GLY A 80 -6.71 -8.74 14.76
C GLY A 80 -5.43 -8.16 14.17
N LEU A 81 -4.27 -8.55 14.71
CA LEU A 81 -2.98 -8.11 14.17
C LEU A 81 -2.74 -8.64 12.75
N ARG A 82 -3.07 -9.91 12.46
CA ARG A 82 -2.88 -10.49 11.11
C ARG A 82 -3.52 -9.63 10.02
N GLN A 83 -4.75 -9.16 10.23
CA GLN A 83 -5.47 -8.38 9.23
C GLN A 83 -4.82 -7.01 9.00
N ARG A 84 -4.55 -6.27 10.09
CA ARG A 84 -3.93 -4.94 10.01
C ARG A 84 -2.51 -4.98 9.47
N SER A 85 -1.69 -5.89 10.01
CA SER A 85 -0.30 -6.09 9.61
C SER A 85 -0.20 -6.62 8.17
N GLY A 86 -1.10 -7.51 7.75
CA GLY A 86 -1.14 -8.02 6.38
C GLY A 86 -1.43 -6.92 5.35
N LEU A 87 -2.35 -6.00 5.66
CA LEU A 87 -2.61 -4.83 4.82
C LEU A 87 -1.43 -3.85 4.82
N ALA A 88 -0.85 -3.56 5.99
CA ALA A 88 0.31 -2.68 6.09
C ALA A 88 1.54 -3.20 5.32
N LEU A 89 1.71 -4.53 5.28
CA LEU A 89 2.79 -5.17 4.55
C LEU A 89 2.56 -5.14 3.02
N GLN A 90 1.33 -5.32 2.56
CA GLN A 90 0.98 -5.27 1.13
C GLN A 90 0.86 -3.85 0.56
N HIS A 91 0.53 -2.88 1.42
CA HIS A 91 0.27 -1.49 1.04
C HIS A 91 1.14 -0.55 1.86
N ARG A 92 2.47 -0.68 1.72
CA ARG A 92 3.43 0.16 2.46
C ARG A 92 3.24 1.64 2.12
N PRO A 93 3.41 2.56 3.09
CA PRO A 93 3.35 3.99 2.84
C PRO A 93 4.33 4.42 1.73
N VAL A 94 3.86 5.30 0.85
CA VAL A 94 4.71 5.92 -0.18
C VAL A 94 5.42 7.12 0.44
N VAL A 95 6.75 7.06 0.53
CA VAL A 95 7.58 8.17 1.02
C VAL A 95 7.97 9.06 -0.16
N MET A 96 7.62 10.35 -0.10
CA MET A 96 8.02 11.34 -1.09
C MET A 96 9.01 12.32 -0.47
N LEU A 97 10.21 12.37 -1.03
CA LEU A 97 11.24 13.33 -0.64
C LEU A 97 11.14 14.56 -1.55
N ARG A 98 11.23 15.74 -0.95
CA ARG A 98 11.22 17.01 -1.67
C ARG A 98 12.43 17.83 -1.25
N GLU A 99 13.15 18.36 -2.23
CA GLU A 99 14.17 19.38 -1.99
C GLU A 99 13.51 20.65 -1.45
N MET A 100 13.95 21.09 -0.27
CA MET A 100 13.47 22.31 0.39
C MET A 100 14.48 23.43 0.16
N SER A 101 14.07 24.54 -0.45
CA SER A 101 14.85 25.78 -0.40
C SER A 101 14.54 26.52 0.89
N GLU A 102 15.53 27.19 1.50
CA GLU A 102 15.33 27.99 2.72
C GLU A 102 14.25 29.07 2.58
N THR A 103 13.98 29.51 1.35
CA THR A 103 12.96 30.51 1.00
C THR A 103 11.58 29.92 0.69
N ALA A 104 11.45 28.59 0.60
CA ALA A 104 10.17 27.94 0.41
C ALA A 104 9.34 28.14 1.69
N ARG A 105 8.47 29.15 1.67
CA ARG A 105 7.44 29.35 2.70
C ARG A 105 6.85 27.98 3.04
N ARG A 106 6.91 27.58 4.33
CA ARG A 106 6.07 26.48 4.86
C ARG A 106 4.71 26.69 4.23
N GLY A 107 4.32 25.77 3.33
CA GLY A 107 3.10 25.95 2.54
C GLY A 107 1.99 26.33 3.50
N SER A 108 1.21 27.36 3.13
CA SER A 108 0.07 27.84 3.93
C SER A 108 -0.63 26.62 4.51
N GLY A 109 -0.57 26.46 5.84
CA GLY A 109 -0.91 25.22 6.53
C GLY A 109 -2.13 24.62 5.87
N SER A 110 -1.95 23.43 5.28
CA SER A 110 -3.04 22.72 4.64
C SER A 110 -4.19 22.73 5.62
N ARG A 111 -5.32 23.37 5.26
CA ARG A 111 -6.55 23.29 6.04
C ARG A 111 -6.73 21.81 6.35
N GLN A 112 -6.57 21.44 7.63
CA GLN A 112 -6.63 20.07 8.12
C GLN A 112 -8.03 19.56 7.78
N GLN A 113 -8.19 18.99 6.58
CA GLN A 113 -9.38 18.23 6.26
C GLN A 113 -9.19 16.92 7.00
N GLU A 114 -10.06 16.69 7.97
CA GLU A 114 -10.10 15.43 8.68
C GLU A 114 -10.34 14.33 7.66
N ALA A 115 -9.34 13.45 7.50
CA ALA A 115 -9.45 12.35 6.58
C ALA A 115 -10.54 11.40 7.09
N VAL A 116 -11.46 11.02 6.21
CA VAL A 116 -12.47 10.01 6.55
C VAL A 116 -11.76 8.70 6.87
N THR A 117 -11.89 8.23 8.11
CA THR A 117 -11.29 6.97 8.55
C THR A 117 -12.28 5.83 8.32
N LEU A 118 -11.84 4.78 7.62
CA LEU A 118 -12.64 3.59 7.40
C LEU A 118 -12.63 2.70 8.66
N PRO A 119 -13.72 1.96 8.94
CA PRO A 119 -13.72 0.94 10.00
C PRO A 119 -12.58 -0.08 9.81
N PRO A 120 -12.02 -0.65 10.89
CA PRO A 120 -10.84 -1.54 10.82
C PRO A 120 -11.00 -2.80 9.95
N SER A 121 -12.25 -3.19 9.63
CA SER A 121 -12.58 -4.33 8.76
C SER A 121 -12.80 -3.96 7.30
N ILE A 122 -12.68 -2.68 6.93
CA ILE A 122 -12.94 -2.14 5.59
C ILE A 122 -11.66 -1.51 5.05
N HIS A 123 -11.28 -1.86 3.82
CA HIS A 123 -10.15 -1.29 3.10
C HIS A 123 -10.56 -0.88 1.69
N LEU A 124 -10.03 0.27 1.24
CA LEU A 124 -10.25 0.76 -0.12
C LEU A 124 -9.26 0.08 -1.08
N GLN A 125 -9.76 -0.84 -1.91
CA GLN A 125 -8.92 -1.57 -2.88
C GLN A 125 -8.69 -0.78 -4.16
N ILE A 126 -9.71 -0.09 -4.65
CA ILE A 126 -9.68 0.63 -5.93
C ILE A 126 -10.37 1.98 -5.74
N LEU A 127 -9.68 3.03 -6.13
CA LEU A 127 -10.23 4.36 -6.31
C LEU A 127 -9.93 4.82 -7.73
N SER A 128 -10.96 4.98 -8.54
CA SER A 128 -10.85 5.50 -9.90
C SER A 128 -11.76 6.71 -10.08
N ILE A 129 -11.24 7.79 -10.64
CA ILE A 129 -12.05 8.96 -10.98
C ILE A 129 -12.53 8.80 -12.44
N PRO A 130 -13.85 8.72 -12.69
CA PRO A 130 -14.36 8.60 -14.06
C PRO A 130 -13.84 9.73 -14.97
N GLY A 131 -13.48 9.37 -16.20
CA GLY A 131 -12.93 10.32 -17.18
C GLY A 131 -11.44 10.64 -17.02
N TRP A 132 -10.80 10.22 -15.92
CA TRP A 132 -9.36 10.38 -15.76
C TRP A 132 -8.61 9.28 -16.53
N LYS A 133 -7.66 9.70 -17.37
CA LYS A 133 -6.73 8.79 -18.06
C LYS A 133 -5.42 8.71 -17.28
N TYR A 134 -5.26 7.62 -16.54
CA TYR A 134 -4.02 7.32 -15.83
C TYR A 134 -3.05 6.63 -16.80
N SER A 135 -1.82 7.12 -16.89
CA SER A 135 -0.73 6.43 -17.60
C SER A 135 0.25 5.90 -16.56
N SER A 136 0.64 4.63 -16.68
CA SER A 136 1.74 4.05 -15.89
C SER A 136 3.10 4.61 -16.29
N ASN A 137 3.20 5.24 -17.47
CA ASN A 137 4.38 5.97 -17.88
C ASN A 137 4.40 7.36 -17.23
N HIS A 138 5.28 7.53 -16.23
CA HIS A 138 5.39 8.76 -15.46
C HIS A 138 5.62 10.01 -16.33
N THR A 139 6.51 9.93 -17.33
CA THR A 139 6.84 11.05 -18.22
C THR A 139 5.64 11.46 -19.07
N GLU A 140 4.91 10.48 -19.61
CA GLU A 140 3.70 10.74 -20.38
C GLU A 140 2.57 11.32 -19.50
N HIS A 141 2.42 10.79 -18.29
CA HIS A 141 1.44 11.27 -17.33
C HIS A 141 1.69 12.75 -16.97
N LEU A 142 2.94 13.12 -16.68
CA LEU A 142 3.31 14.51 -16.40
C LEU A 142 3.02 15.44 -17.59
N ARG A 143 3.31 15.01 -18.82
CA ARG A 143 2.96 15.78 -20.03
C ARG A 143 1.46 15.98 -20.16
N THR A 144 0.66 14.97 -19.84
CA THR A 144 -0.81 15.04 -19.87
C THR A 144 -1.33 16.07 -18.86
N LEU A 145 -0.80 16.06 -17.64
CA LEU A 145 -1.15 17.04 -16.60
C LEU A 145 -0.79 18.48 -17.01
N GLN A 146 0.40 18.67 -17.59
CA GLN A 146 0.85 19.98 -18.08
C GLN A 146 -0.04 20.51 -19.21
N LYS A 147 -0.44 19.66 -20.16
CA LYS A 147 -1.36 20.04 -21.25
C LYS A 147 -2.77 20.39 -20.76
N GLY A 148 -3.26 19.70 -19.73
CA GLY A 148 -4.55 20.00 -19.10
C GLY A 148 -4.59 21.35 -18.38
N ALA A 149 -3.44 21.84 -17.90
CA ALA A 149 -3.32 23.15 -17.24
C ALA A 149 -3.37 24.34 -18.22
N THR A 150 -3.19 24.10 -19.52
CA THR A 150 -3.18 25.15 -20.57
C THR A 150 -4.54 25.48 -21.18
N CYS A 151 -5.66 24.96 -20.67
CA CYS A 151 -6.99 25.46 -21.06
C CYS A 151 -7.17 26.90 -20.53
N GLN A 152 -6.98 27.89 -21.41
CA GLN A 152 -7.15 29.30 -21.08
C GLN A 152 -8.62 29.66 -20.76
N PRO A 153 -8.89 30.51 -19.75
CA PRO A 153 -10.19 31.16 -19.60
C PRO A 153 -10.31 32.25 -20.68
N GLY A 154 -10.71 31.86 -21.89
CA GLY A 154 -10.63 32.75 -23.05
C GLY A 154 -11.52 32.35 -24.21
N THR A 155 -12.75 31.89 -23.96
CA THR A 155 -13.79 31.89 -25.00
C THR A 155 -15.09 32.34 -24.37
N GLN A 156 -15.54 33.54 -24.76
CA GLN A 156 -16.84 34.08 -24.35
C GLN A 156 -17.97 33.15 -24.82
N PRO A 157 -19.09 33.05 -24.09
CA PRO A 157 -20.25 32.31 -24.57
C PRO A 157 -20.87 33.08 -25.75
N ILE A 158 -20.88 32.45 -26.92
CA ILE A 158 -21.66 32.92 -28.07
C ILE A 158 -23.13 32.69 -27.71
N THR A 159 -23.86 33.79 -27.52
CA THR A 159 -25.32 33.79 -27.37
C THR A 159 -25.94 33.31 -28.68
N GLY A 160 -26.53 32.12 -28.71
CA GLY A 160 -27.11 31.59 -29.96
C GLY A 160 -27.84 30.26 -29.84
N GLN A 161 -29.12 30.35 -29.52
CA GLN A 161 -30.22 29.45 -29.89
C GLN A 161 -30.36 28.05 -29.27
N ARG A 162 -31.61 27.81 -28.86
CA ARG A 162 -32.26 26.67 -28.22
C ARG A 162 -32.11 25.37 -29.03
N GLY A 163 -31.53 24.34 -28.38
CA GLY A 163 -31.54 22.94 -28.80
C GLY A 163 -31.41 22.02 -27.57
N SER A 164 -32.10 20.88 -27.62
CA SER A 164 -32.45 19.92 -26.56
C SER A 164 -31.28 19.31 -25.74
N PRO A 165 -31.54 18.65 -24.58
CA PRO A 165 -30.57 18.50 -23.50
C PRO A 165 -29.55 17.39 -23.77
N GLN A 166 -28.26 17.72 -23.71
CA GLN A 166 -27.18 16.76 -23.54
C GLN A 166 -26.42 17.05 -22.25
N SER A 167 -26.18 15.98 -21.50
CA SER A 167 -25.61 15.91 -20.16
C SER A 167 -24.29 16.66 -20.01
N HIS A 168 -24.26 17.68 -19.15
CA HIS A 168 -23.02 18.31 -18.69
C HIS A 168 -22.32 17.43 -17.65
N PRO A 169 -21.00 17.18 -17.75
CA PRO A 169 -20.23 16.77 -16.60
C PRO A 169 -19.96 18.02 -15.74
N GLY A 170 -20.35 17.93 -14.47
CA GLY A 170 -20.16 19.02 -13.51
C GLY A 170 -18.70 19.42 -13.35
N SER A 171 -18.48 20.72 -13.18
CA SER A 171 -17.20 21.31 -12.78
C SER A 171 -16.81 20.79 -11.39
N PHE A 172 -15.94 19.79 -11.34
CA PHE A 172 -15.30 19.36 -10.10
C PHE A 172 -13.97 20.08 -9.95
N ARG A 173 -13.89 20.95 -8.94
CA ARG A 173 -12.63 21.56 -8.50
C ARG A 173 -11.66 20.43 -8.13
N SER A 174 -10.43 20.53 -8.62
CA SER A 174 -9.33 19.63 -8.29
C SER A 174 -9.12 19.57 -6.77
N CYS A 175 -9.51 18.47 -6.14
CA CYS A 175 -9.06 18.12 -4.79
C CYS A 175 -7.71 17.39 -4.95
N PHE A 176 -6.62 18.10 -4.71
CA PHE A 176 -5.32 17.47 -4.51
C PHE A 176 -5.37 16.62 -3.24
N PHE A 177 -5.29 15.30 -3.39
CA PHE A 177 -4.92 14.42 -2.27
C PHE A 177 -3.41 14.55 -2.07
N GLN A 178 -3.01 15.48 -1.21
CA GLN A 178 -1.66 15.51 -0.67
C GLN A 178 -1.55 14.34 0.31
N GLY A 179 -0.70 13.35 0.01
CA GLY A 179 -0.38 12.28 0.95
C GLY A 179 0.15 12.88 2.25
N LEU A 180 -0.61 12.74 3.33
CA LEU A 180 -0.20 13.17 4.65
C LEU A 180 0.84 12.20 5.18
N LEU A 181 2.03 12.74 5.44
CA LEU A 181 3.04 12.13 6.29
C LEU A 181 2.44 12.00 7.70
N LEU A 182 2.26 10.78 8.19
CA LEU A 182 2.00 10.54 9.61
C LEU A 182 3.32 10.69 10.35
N GLU A 183 3.56 11.86 10.94
CA GLU A 183 4.48 11.98 12.07
C GLU A 183 3.87 11.24 13.27
N PRO A 184 4.64 10.44 14.03
CA PRO A 184 4.17 9.88 15.29
C PRO A 184 4.11 11.00 16.34
N GLN A 185 2.91 11.50 16.61
CA GLN A 185 2.64 12.19 17.88
C GLN A 185 2.30 11.14 18.93
N GLU A 186 3.29 10.72 19.71
CA GLU A 186 3.05 10.31 21.09
C GLU A 186 3.55 11.42 22.02
N PRO A 187 2.69 12.03 22.85
CA PRO A 187 3.17 12.74 24.02
C PRO A 187 3.56 11.71 25.09
N LEU A 188 4.86 11.63 25.37
CA LEU A 188 5.40 11.10 26.62
C LEU A 188 4.76 11.87 27.78
N LEU A 189 3.74 11.28 28.40
CA LEU A 189 3.24 11.71 29.69
C LEU A 189 4.27 11.29 30.75
N GLU A 190 5.13 12.23 31.15
CA GLU A 190 5.88 12.10 32.39
C GLU A 190 4.92 12.13 33.59
N PRO A 191 4.98 11.18 34.54
CA PRO A 191 4.26 11.31 35.79
C PRO A 191 5.00 12.29 36.71
N THR A 192 4.44 13.48 36.89
CA THR A 192 4.85 14.39 37.96
C THR A 192 4.39 13.82 39.31
N CYS A 193 5.38 13.39 40.10
CA CYS A 193 5.20 12.94 41.47
C CYS A 193 5.05 14.18 42.37
N ASN A 194 3.81 14.54 42.72
CA ASN A 194 3.54 15.60 43.70
C ASN A 194 3.66 15.03 45.12
N TRP A 195 4.66 15.52 45.85
CA TRP A 195 4.73 15.39 47.30
C TRP A 195 3.67 16.31 47.92
N ALA A 196 2.71 15.73 48.63
CA ALA A 196 1.86 16.45 49.56
C ALA A 196 2.24 16.01 50.99
N GLN A 197 2.77 16.97 51.75
CA GLN A 197 2.92 16.88 53.19
C GLN A 197 1.55 16.96 53.86
N ALA A 198 1.25 15.99 54.71
CA ALA A 198 0.48 16.12 55.95
C ALA A 198 0.87 14.94 56.86
#